data_AF-A0A7X7FJD7-F1
#
_entry.id   AF-A0A7X7FJD7-F1
#
_cell.length_a   1.000
_cell.length_b   1.000
_cell.length_c   1.000
_cell.angle_alpha   90.00
_cell.angle_beta   90.00
_cell.angle_gamma   90.00
#
_symmetry.space_group_name_H-M   'P 1'
#
loop_
_entity.id
_entity.type
_entity.pdbx_description
1 polymer ?
#
loop_
_entity_poly.entity_id
_entity_poly.type
_entity_poly.pdbx_seq_one_letter_code
_entity_poly.pdbx_strand_id
1 'polypeptide(L)'
;MKTRNGDTVRRFPAPTIRQRAWSVMMSMDRHFQRLMIPLLEGRRQECRDVLDEAMSDGLGATQVYRSVIWPAMEHVAQMYREDRISLAAEHMAIRISRALADQLQSRLERGTPNGKRMLLTCAEGEPEELGAQMCADLFEADGWDVYFVGGGVPDDEVLELVGRLRPDILTIFGTQP
;
A
#
# COMPACT_ATOMS: atom_id res chain seq x y z
N MET A 1 -65.85 -4.78 -0.27
CA MET A 1 -65.30 -5.41 -1.49
C MET A 1 -63.94 -4.80 -1.79
N LYS A 2 -62.88 -5.62 -1.68
CA LYS A 2 -61.48 -5.45 -2.13
C LYS A 2 -60.63 -4.24 -1.69
N THR A 3 -59.52 -4.64 -1.07
CA THR A 3 -58.23 -4.02 -0.73
C THR A 3 -57.44 -3.39 -1.89
N ARG A 4 -56.59 -2.39 -1.60
CA ARG A 4 -55.18 -2.15 -2.05
C ARG A 4 -54.81 -0.73 -1.58
N ASN A 5 -53.61 -0.37 -1.12
CA ASN A 5 -52.28 -0.83 -1.48
C ASN A 5 -51.33 -0.48 -0.32
N GLY A 6 -50.58 -1.46 0.20
CA GLY A 6 -49.50 -1.22 1.15
C GLY A 6 -48.17 -1.32 0.42
N ASP A 7 -47.46 -0.20 0.33
CA ASP A 7 -46.12 -0.11 -0.23
C ASP A 7 -45.16 -0.98 0.58
N THR A 8 -44.74 -2.11 -0.02
CA THR A 8 -43.71 -2.96 0.55
C THR A 8 -42.38 -2.59 -0.10
N VAL A 9 -41.64 -1.69 0.54
CA VAL A 9 -40.24 -1.41 0.24
C VAL A 9 -39.46 -2.71 0.41
N ARG A 10 -39.03 -3.32 -0.69
CA ARG A 10 -38.16 -4.50 -0.68
C ARG A 10 -36.81 -4.11 -0.09
N ARG A 11 -36.60 -4.39 1.20
CA ARG A 11 -35.27 -4.38 1.82
C ARG A 11 -34.45 -5.53 1.21
N PHE A 12 -33.42 -5.18 0.44
CA PHE A 12 -32.40 -6.15 0.04
C PHE A 12 -31.63 -6.61 1.28
N PRO A 13 -31.43 -7.93 1.48
CA PRO A 13 -30.64 -8.41 2.60
C PRO A 13 -29.18 -7.97 2.46
N ALA A 14 -28.56 -7.58 3.58
CA ALA A 14 -27.14 -7.24 3.61
C ALA A 14 -26.29 -8.45 3.16
N PRO A 15 -25.25 -8.24 2.33
CA PRO A 15 -24.45 -9.34 1.80
C PRO A 15 -23.74 -10.11 2.90
N THR A 16 -23.72 -11.44 2.77
CA THR A 16 -23.08 -12.37 3.71
C THR A 16 -21.55 -12.18 3.73
N ILE A 17 -20.88 -12.57 4.83
CA ILE A 17 -19.41 -12.47 4.99
C ILE A 17 -18.67 -13.11 3.80
N ARG A 18 -19.16 -14.25 3.30
CA ARG A 18 -18.59 -14.96 2.14
C ARG A 18 -18.76 -14.20 0.81
N GLN A 19 -19.90 -13.54 0.62
CA GLN A 19 -20.14 -12.69 -0.56
C GLN A 19 -19.31 -11.41 -0.51
N ARG A 20 -19.13 -10.82 0.68
CA ARG A 20 -18.21 -9.69 0.88
C ARG A 20 -16.77 -10.09 0.58
N ALA A 21 -16.28 -11.20 1.13
CA ALA A 21 -14.93 -11.70 0.87
C ALA A 21 -14.69 -12.01 -0.62
N TRP A 22 -15.67 -12.62 -1.29
CA TRP A 22 -15.59 -12.89 -2.74
C TRP A 22 -15.62 -11.61 -3.58
N SER A 23 -16.51 -10.67 -3.27
CA SER A 23 -16.58 -9.37 -3.95
C SER A 23 -15.30 -8.56 -3.75
N VAL A 24 -14.74 -8.59 -2.54
CA VAL A 24 -13.46 -7.93 -2.21
C VAL A 24 -12.33 -8.59 -3.00
N MET A 25 -12.23 -9.92 -3.01
CA MET A 25 -11.18 -10.63 -3.77
C MET A 25 -11.27 -10.39 -5.28
N MET A 26 -12.47 -10.43 -5.87
CA MET A 26 -12.66 -10.09 -7.29
C MET A 26 -12.36 -8.62 -7.60
N SER A 27 -12.66 -7.69 -6.66
CA SER A 27 -12.33 -6.28 -6.83
C SER A 27 -10.82 -6.03 -6.72
N MET A 28 -10.12 -6.73 -5.82
CA MET A 28 -8.67 -6.63 -5.63
C MET A 28 -7.92 -6.98 -6.92
N ASP A 29 -8.27 -8.10 -7.55
CA ASP A 29 -7.71 -8.50 -8.85
C ASP A 29 -7.97 -7.43 -9.91
N ARG A 30 -9.17 -6.83 -9.94
CA ARG A 30 -9.54 -5.78 -10.90
C ARG A 30 -8.69 -4.51 -10.75
N HIS A 31 -8.51 -3.98 -9.55
CA HIS A 31 -7.75 -2.72 -9.37
C HIS A 31 -6.26 -2.90 -9.67
N PHE A 32 -5.68 -4.04 -9.27
CA PHE A 32 -4.32 -4.41 -9.68
C PHE A 32 -4.19 -4.42 -11.21
N GLN A 33 -5.06 -5.14 -11.92
CA GLN A 33 -5.02 -5.22 -13.38
C GLN A 33 -5.20 -3.84 -14.04
N ARG A 34 -6.10 -3.00 -13.51
CA ARG A 34 -6.33 -1.64 -14.01
C ARG A 34 -5.16 -0.69 -13.74
N LEU A 35 -4.39 -0.91 -12.66
CA LEU A 35 -3.25 -0.07 -12.32
C LEU A 35 -2.05 -0.33 -13.25
N MET A 36 -1.84 -1.56 -13.71
CA MET A 36 -0.59 -1.94 -14.39
C MET A 36 -0.26 -1.10 -15.63
N ILE A 37 -1.20 -0.94 -16.56
CA ILE A 37 -0.97 -0.17 -17.79
C ILE A 37 -0.63 1.30 -17.51
N PRO A 38 -1.46 2.07 -16.78
CA PRO A 38 -1.14 3.48 -16.51
C PRO A 38 0.14 3.62 -15.68
N LEU A 39 0.47 2.65 -14.84
CA LEU A 39 1.71 2.64 -14.07
C LEU A 39 2.95 2.54 -14.98
N LEU A 40 2.95 1.58 -15.91
CA LEU A 40 4.04 1.38 -16.88
C LEU A 40 4.16 2.51 -17.91
N GLU A 41 3.03 3.12 -18.27
CA GLU A 41 2.98 4.24 -19.22
C GLU A 41 3.18 5.62 -18.56
N GLY A 42 3.41 5.67 -17.24
CA GLY A 42 3.66 6.91 -16.52
C GLY A 42 2.44 7.83 -16.35
N ARG A 43 1.23 7.30 -16.51
CA ARG A 43 -0.03 8.04 -16.45
C ARG A 43 -0.47 8.30 -15.01
N ARG A 44 0.14 9.33 -14.40
CA ARG A 44 -0.03 9.66 -12.98
C ARG A 44 -1.49 9.88 -12.57
N GLN A 45 -2.27 10.58 -13.40
CA GLN A 45 -3.68 10.88 -13.07
C GLN A 45 -4.53 9.60 -13.08
N GLU A 46 -4.40 8.78 -14.13
CA GLU A 46 -5.14 7.51 -14.22
C GLU A 46 -4.81 6.57 -13.05
N CYS A 47 -3.56 6.57 -12.57
CA CYS A 47 -3.18 5.81 -11.38
C CYS A 47 -3.87 6.32 -10.10
N ARG A 48 -4.05 7.64 -9.95
CA ARG A 48 -4.81 8.23 -8.84
C ARG A 48 -6.28 7.90 -8.95
N ASP A 49 -6.83 7.94 -10.16
CA ASP A 49 -8.23 7.59 -10.41
C ASP A 49 -8.49 6.12 -10.02
N VAL A 50 -7.59 5.19 -10.37
CA VAL A 50 -7.68 3.78 -9.95
C VAL A 50 -7.61 3.62 -8.42
N LEU A 51 -6.77 4.42 -7.74
CA LEU A 51 -6.69 4.44 -6.28
C LEU A 51 -8.01 4.94 -5.67
N ASP A 52 -8.56 6.05 -6.16
CA ASP A 52 -9.81 6.62 -5.64
C ASP A 52 -11.02 5.71 -5.92
N GLU A 53 -11.04 5.02 -7.07
CA GLU A 53 -12.02 3.97 -7.35
C GLU A 53 -11.90 2.81 -6.36
N ALA A 54 -10.69 2.32 -6.07
CA ALA A 54 -10.49 1.22 -5.12
C ALA A 54 -11.03 1.57 -3.72
N MET A 55 -10.78 2.80 -3.27
CA MET A 55 -11.30 3.30 -2.00
C MET A 55 -12.83 3.47 -2.04
N SER A 56 -13.38 3.92 -3.17
CA SER A 56 -14.84 4.06 -3.37
C SER A 56 -15.57 2.72 -3.42
N ASP A 57 -14.92 1.68 -3.95
CA ASP A 57 -15.39 0.29 -3.97
C ASP A 57 -15.26 -0.39 -2.58
N GLY A 58 -14.75 0.34 -1.58
CA GLY A 58 -14.77 -0.04 -0.16
C GLY A 58 -13.51 -0.75 0.33
N LEU A 59 -12.42 -0.72 -0.43
CA LEU A 59 -11.13 -1.22 0.05
C LEU A 59 -10.54 -0.23 1.06
N GLY A 60 -10.10 -0.74 2.21
CA GLY A 60 -9.33 0.05 3.17
C GLY A 60 -7.90 0.31 2.66
N ALA A 61 -7.26 1.38 3.12
CA ALA A 61 -5.90 1.75 2.68
C ALA A 61 -4.87 0.62 2.86
N THR A 62 -4.93 -0.12 3.99
CA THR A 62 -4.11 -1.31 4.23
C THR A 62 -4.31 -2.40 3.19
N GLN A 63 -5.55 -2.60 2.72
CA GLN A 63 -5.85 -3.59 1.68
C GLN A 63 -5.32 -3.14 0.32
N VAL A 64 -5.39 -1.84 0.01
CA VAL A 64 -4.82 -1.30 -1.22
C VAL A 64 -3.30 -1.46 -1.25
N TYR A 65 -2.59 -1.19 -0.14
CA TYR A 65 -1.16 -1.50 -0.04
C TYR A 65 -0.88 -2.97 -0.36
N ARG A 66 -1.53 -3.88 0.37
CA ARG A 66 -1.22 -5.32 0.32
C ARG A 66 -1.63 -6.01 -0.97
N SER A 67 -2.65 -5.51 -1.65
CA SER A 67 -3.30 -6.26 -2.73
C SER A 67 -3.34 -5.52 -4.06
N VAL A 68 -2.92 -4.26 -4.10
CA VAL A 68 -2.81 -3.47 -5.33
C VAL A 68 -1.39 -2.98 -5.51
N ILE A 69 -0.87 -2.17 -4.59
CA ILE A 69 0.44 -1.52 -4.76
C ILE A 69 1.59 -2.53 -4.63
N TRP A 70 1.61 -3.33 -3.57
CA TRP A 70 2.66 -4.31 -3.34
C TRP A 70 2.76 -5.33 -4.49
N PRO A 71 1.65 -5.99 -4.92
CA PRO A 71 1.71 -6.90 -6.06
C PRO A 71 2.06 -6.19 -7.37
N ALA A 72 1.61 -4.95 -7.60
CA ALA A 72 2.00 -4.18 -8.79
C ALA A 72 3.51 -3.97 -8.85
N MET A 73 4.14 -3.63 -7.72
CA MET A 73 5.58 -3.43 -7.67
C MET A 73 6.37 -4.73 -7.85
N GLU A 74 5.91 -5.84 -7.29
CA GLU A 74 6.51 -7.16 -7.54
C GLU A 74 6.46 -7.53 -9.03
N HIS A 75 5.33 -7.27 -9.70
CA HIS A 75 5.18 -7.53 -11.13
C HIS A 75 6.03 -6.60 -11.98
N VAL A 76 6.12 -5.30 -11.63
CA VAL A 76 7.00 -4.35 -12.31
C VAL A 76 8.46 -4.81 -12.23
N ALA A 77 8.94 -5.15 -11.03
CA ALA A 77 10.31 -5.65 -10.84
C ALA A 77 10.57 -6.96 -11.59
N GLN A 78 9.58 -7.87 -11.63
CA GLN A 78 9.69 -9.09 -12.43
C GLN A 78 9.77 -8.79 -13.94
N MET A 79 8.88 -7.94 -14.46
CA MET A 79 8.90 -7.58 -15.89
C MET A 79 10.19 -6.88 -16.29
N TYR A 80 10.78 -6.08 -15.41
CA TYR A 80 12.07 -5.45 -15.66
C TYR A 80 13.19 -6.49 -15.73
N ARG A 81 13.27 -7.41 -14.75
CA ARG A 81 14.25 -8.52 -14.77
C ARG A 81 14.10 -9.46 -15.97
N GLU A 82 12.90 -9.55 -16.54
CA GLU A 82 12.60 -10.33 -17.74
C GLU A 82 12.81 -9.54 -19.05
N ASP A 83 13.38 -8.34 -19.01
CA ASP A 83 13.58 -7.43 -20.16
C ASP A 83 12.28 -7.09 -20.92
N ARG A 84 11.13 -7.18 -20.25
CA ARG A 84 9.80 -6.91 -20.85
C ARG A 84 9.40 -5.44 -20.79
N ILE A 85 10.01 -4.69 -19.89
CA ILE A 85 9.83 -3.24 -19.75
C ILE A 85 11.21 -2.57 -19.64
N SER A 86 11.29 -1.30 -20.01
CA SER A 86 12.53 -0.54 -19.86
C SER A 86 12.73 -0.07 -18.42
N LEU A 87 13.98 0.26 -18.07
CA LEU A 87 14.31 0.92 -16.80
C LEU A 87 13.51 2.22 -16.61
N ALA A 88 13.23 2.96 -17.69
CA ALA A 88 12.41 4.17 -17.62
C ALA A 88 10.96 3.85 -17.17
N ALA A 89 10.37 2.77 -17.66
CA ALA A 89 9.04 2.33 -17.24
C ALA A 89 9.02 1.89 -15.77
N GLU A 90 10.04 1.15 -15.34
CA GLU A 90 10.22 0.79 -13.93
C GLU A 90 10.33 2.03 -13.03
N HIS A 91 11.19 2.99 -13.38
CA HIS A 91 11.35 4.23 -12.61
C HIS A 91 10.06 5.06 -12.54
N MET A 92 9.30 5.14 -13.64
CA MET A 92 7.99 5.80 -13.64
C MET A 92 7.03 5.10 -12.69
N ALA A 93 6.98 3.77 -12.73
CA ALA A 93 6.14 2.96 -11.86
C ALA A 93 6.47 3.15 -10.38
N ILE A 94 7.75 3.12 -9.99
CA ILE A 94 8.18 3.33 -8.61
C ILE A 94 7.80 4.73 -8.12
N ARG A 95 8.08 5.78 -8.91
CA ARG A 95 7.79 7.17 -8.55
C ARG A 95 6.30 7.45 -8.41
N ILE A 96 5.48 6.84 -9.25
CA ILE A 96 4.02 6.93 -9.13
C ILE A 96 3.57 6.19 -7.87
N SER A 97 4.02 4.96 -7.66
CA SER A 97 3.65 4.16 -6.49
C SER A 97 4.04 4.82 -5.17
N ARG A 98 5.19 5.50 -5.10
CA ARG A 98 5.55 6.35 -3.96
C ARG A 98 4.51 7.44 -3.69
N ALA A 99 4.11 8.17 -4.72
CA ALA A 99 3.08 9.19 -4.57
C ALA A 99 1.70 8.60 -4.20
N LEU A 100 1.39 7.36 -4.61
CA LEU A 100 0.17 6.67 -4.18
C LEU A 100 0.29 6.20 -2.73
N ALA A 101 1.46 5.73 -2.29
CA ALA A 101 1.75 5.38 -0.90
C ALA A 101 1.56 6.60 0.01
N ASP A 102 2.14 7.76 -0.32
CA ASP A 102 1.94 9.00 0.45
C ASP A 102 0.45 9.35 0.64
N GLN A 103 -0.37 9.14 -0.41
CA GLN A 103 -1.81 9.37 -0.34
C GLN A 103 -2.51 8.34 0.54
N LEU A 104 -2.13 7.06 0.43
CA LEU A 104 -2.68 5.97 1.22
C LEU A 104 -2.33 6.12 2.70
N GLN A 105 -1.12 6.57 3.03
CA GLN A 105 -0.66 6.80 4.40
C GLN A 105 -1.63 7.73 5.15
N SER A 106 -2.08 8.81 4.50
CA SER A 106 -3.06 9.75 5.09
C SER A 106 -4.45 9.14 5.34
N ARG A 107 -4.75 8.00 4.70
CA ARG A 107 -6.03 7.27 4.77
C ARG A 107 -5.95 6.02 5.64
N LEU A 108 -4.78 5.69 6.21
CA LEU A 108 -4.65 4.58 7.14
C LEU A 108 -5.37 4.87 8.44
N GLU A 109 -6.13 3.89 8.92
CA GLU A 109 -6.74 3.95 10.24
C GLU A 109 -5.63 3.84 11.29
N ARG A 110 -5.48 4.88 12.11
CA ARG A 110 -4.48 4.90 13.17
C ARG A 110 -4.96 4.09 14.37
N GLY A 111 -4.22 3.02 14.67
CA GLY A 111 -4.35 2.24 15.88
C GLY A 111 -4.00 3.06 17.13
N THR A 112 -4.39 2.53 18.30
CA THR A 112 -4.01 3.12 19.58
C THR A 112 -2.51 2.97 19.78
N PRO A 113 -1.78 4.01 20.21
CA PRO A 113 -0.35 3.91 20.49
C PRO A 113 -0.06 2.73 21.43
N ASN A 114 0.80 1.81 20.98
CA ASN A 114 1.11 0.57 21.70
C ASN A 114 2.35 0.71 22.61
N GLY A 115 2.97 1.90 22.64
CA GLY A 115 4.14 2.21 23.45
C GLY A 115 5.46 1.65 22.92
N LYS A 116 5.46 1.03 21.74
CA LYS A 116 6.66 0.47 21.11
C LYS A 116 7.20 1.40 20.04
N ARG A 117 8.53 1.37 19.90
CA ARG A 117 9.29 2.18 18.95
C ARG A 117 10.05 1.32 17.96
N MET A 118 10.01 1.71 16.69
CA MET A 118 10.80 1.11 15.62
C MET A 118 11.76 2.14 15.02
N LEU A 119 13.00 1.74 14.78
CA LEU A 119 13.90 2.40 13.85
C LEU A 119 13.97 1.55 12.59
N LEU A 120 13.66 2.14 11.43
CA LEU A 120 13.66 1.48 10.14
C LEU A 120 14.65 2.18 9.21
N THR A 121 15.59 1.41 8.66
CA THR A 121 16.48 1.80 7.57
C THR A 121 16.28 0.85 6.38
N CYS A 122 16.81 1.17 5.21
CA CYS A 122 16.77 0.28 4.06
C CYS A 122 18.08 0.27 3.27
N ALA A 123 18.23 -0.74 2.41
CA ALA A 123 19.27 -0.73 1.39
C ALA A 123 19.10 0.49 0.46
N GLU A 124 20.18 0.88 -0.21
CA GLU A 124 20.13 1.97 -1.18
C GLU A 124 19.28 1.58 -2.40
N GLY A 125 18.40 2.49 -2.83
CA GLY A 125 17.61 2.32 -4.04
C GLY A 125 16.14 2.64 -3.86
N GLU A 126 15.53 3.16 -4.93
CA GLU A 126 14.12 3.56 -4.93
C GLU A 126 13.13 2.41 -4.63
N PRO A 127 13.33 1.16 -5.09
CA PRO A 127 12.46 0.04 -4.70
C PRO A 127 12.50 -0.24 -3.19
N GLU A 128 13.69 -0.16 -2.61
CA GLU A 128 13.94 -0.46 -1.20
C GLU A 128 13.32 0.61 -0.31
N GLU A 129 13.49 1.88 -0.68
CA GLU A 129 12.84 2.97 0.03
C GLU A 129 11.32 2.92 -0.07
N LEU A 130 10.75 2.55 -1.22
CA LEU A 130 9.30 2.41 -1.36
C LEU A 130 8.77 1.27 -0.47
N GLY A 131 9.41 0.10 -0.51
CA GLY A 131 9.02 -1.04 0.32
C GLY A 131 9.17 -0.75 1.82
N ALA A 132 10.24 -0.05 2.21
CA ALA A 132 10.46 0.39 3.57
C ALA A 132 9.43 1.44 4.02
N GLN A 133 9.09 2.41 3.16
CA GLN A 133 8.02 3.36 3.42
C GLN A 133 6.69 2.64 3.68
N MET A 134 6.31 1.70 2.82
CA MET A 134 5.07 0.92 2.99
C MET A 134 5.08 0.12 4.30
N CYS A 135 6.25 -0.42 4.71
CA CYS A 135 6.40 -1.05 6.01
C CYS A 135 6.20 -0.05 7.15
N ALA A 136 6.86 1.11 7.10
CA ALA A 136 6.73 2.16 8.11
C ALA A 136 5.27 2.59 8.28
N ASP A 137 4.59 2.89 7.17
CA ASP A 137 3.19 3.32 7.14
C ASP A 137 2.28 2.32 7.87
N LEU A 138 2.48 1.02 7.62
CA LEU A 138 1.70 -0.04 8.25
C LEU A 138 2.01 -0.20 9.75
N PHE A 139 3.27 -0.07 10.17
CA PHE A 139 3.63 -0.10 11.58
C PHE A 139 3.08 1.12 12.34
N GLU A 140 3.14 2.31 11.75
CA GLU A 140 2.51 3.52 12.30
C GLU A 140 1.00 3.33 12.44
N ALA A 141 0.34 2.74 11.44
CA ALA A 141 -1.08 2.41 11.50
C ALA A 141 -1.41 1.40 12.61
N ASP A 142 -0.50 0.47 12.94
CA ASP A 142 -0.64 -0.46 14.06
C ASP A 142 -0.27 0.18 15.44
N GLY A 143 -0.04 1.50 15.47
CA GLY A 143 0.19 2.27 16.70
C GLY A 143 1.63 2.30 17.19
N TRP A 144 2.60 1.96 16.33
CA TRP A 144 4.03 2.10 16.65
C TRP A 144 4.52 3.54 16.47
N ASP A 145 5.51 3.93 17.26
CA ASP A 145 6.34 5.13 17.04
C ASP A 145 7.47 4.78 16.08
N VAL A 146 7.34 5.13 14.79
CA VAL A 146 8.26 4.70 13.73
C VAL A 146 9.20 5.85 13.34
N TYR A 147 10.49 5.56 13.34
CA TYR A 147 11.52 6.42 12.78
C TYR A 147 12.04 5.75 11.51
N PHE A 148 11.60 6.22 10.35
CA PHE A 148 12.11 5.75 9.06
C PHE A 148 13.19 6.71 8.56
N VAL A 149 14.42 6.21 8.36
CA VAL A 149 15.58 7.03 7.97
C VAL A 149 15.96 6.92 6.49
N GLY A 150 15.29 6.03 5.74
CA GLY A 150 15.62 5.78 4.34
C GLY A 150 16.88 4.92 4.16
N GLY A 151 17.42 4.94 2.93
CA GLY A 151 18.66 4.26 2.59
C GLY A 151 19.86 5.21 2.53
N GLY A 152 21.07 4.64 2.47
CA GLY A 152 22.32 5.40 2.35
C GLY A 152 22.77 6.11 3.63
N VAL A 153 22.16 5.81 4.78
CA VAL A 153 22.61 6.31 6.09
C VAL A 153 23.78 5.46 6.58
N PRO A 154 24.92 6.06 6.95
CA PRO A 154 26.07 5.34 7.49
C PRO A 154 25.72 4.49 8.72
N ASP A 155 26.33 3.31 8.84
CA ASP A 155 26.05 2.36 9.93
C ASP A 155 26.29 2.94 11.31
N ASP A 156 27.31 3.79 11.48
CA ASP A 156 27.62 4.45 12.74
C ASP A 156 26.55 5.47 13.14
N GLU A 157 25.98 6.22 12.19
CA GLU A 157 24.83 7.09 12.43
C GLU A 157 23.57 6.28 12.80
N VAL A 158 23.32 5.15 12.13
CA VAL A 158 22.22 4.24 12.51
C VAL A 158 22.40 3.73 13.94
N LEU A 159 23.62 3.32 14.31
CA LEU A 159 23.93 2.87 15.68
C LEU A 159 23.79 3.99 16.72
N GLU A 160 24.16 5.22 16.38
CA GLU A 160 23.91 6.39 17.24
C GLU A 160 22.42 6.60 17.48
N LEU A 161 21.60 6.50 16.41
CA LEU A 161 20.15 6.57 16.51
C LEU A 161 19.58 5.46 17.39
N VAL A 162 20.08 4.22 17.29
CA VAL A 162 19.69 3.13 18.19
C VAL A 162 19.98 3.49 19.65
N GLY A 163 21.18 3.99 19.95
CA GLY A 163 21.56 4.39 21.31
C GLY A 163 20.72 5.53 21.87
N ARG A 164 20.40 6.53 21.03
CA ARG A 164 19.63 7.72 21.39
C ARG A 164 18.13 7.45 21.52
N LEU A 165 17.54 6.77 20.54
CA LEU A 165 16.10 6.50 20.46
C LEU A 165 15.69 5.32 21.32
N ARG A 166 16.62 4.37 21.59
CA ARG A 166 16.35 3.08 22.26
C ARG A 166 15.10 2.39 21.68
N PRO A 167 15.07 2.11 20.37
CA PRO A 167 13.92 1.45 19.75
C PRO A 167 13.79 0.03 20.30
N ASP A 168 12.56 -0.49 20.34
CA ASP A 168 12.29 -1.90 20.65
C ASP A 168 12.76 -2.81 19.51
N ILE A 169 12.71 -2.31 18.27
CA ILE A 169 13.12 -3.03 17.06
C ILE A 169 13.92 -2.10 16.13
N LEU A 170 15.10 -2.54 15.72
CA LEU A 170 15.79 -2.04 14.53
C LEU A 170 15.42 -2.94 13.34
N THR A 171 14.88 -2.35 12.29
CA THR A 171 14.53 -3.05 11.04
C THR A 171 15.42 -2.53 9.91
N ILE A 172 15.92 -3.45 9.08
CA ILE A 172 16.65 -3.16 7.85
C ILE A 172 15.83 -3.79 6.71
N PHE A 173 15.35 -2.97 5.79
CA PHE A 173 14.58 -3.42 4.64
C PHE A 173 15.48 -3.58 3.40
N GLY A 174 15.35 -4.71 2.70
CA GLY A 174 16.11 -5.00 1.49
C GLY A 174 15.46 -6.16 0.73
N THR A 175 15.34 -6.01 -0.59
CA THR A 175 14.76 -7.00 -1.52
C THR A 175 15.81 -7.59 -2.46
N GLN A 176 16.97 -6.94 -2.60
CA GLN A 176 18.11 -7.42 -3.37
C GLN A 176 19.17 -8.06 -2.44
N PRO A 177 19.75 -9.20 -2.83
CA PRO A 177 20.75 -9.94 -2.03
C PRO A 177 22.14 -9.30 -2.04
#